data_AF-A0A7K7DN25-F1
#
_entry.id   AF-A0A7K7DN25-F1
#
_cell.length_a   1.000
_cell.length_b   1.000
_cell.length_c   1.000
_cell.angle_alpha   90.00
_cell.angle_beta   90.00
_cell.angle_gamma   90.00
#
_symmetry.space_group_name_H-M   'P 1'
#
loop_
_entity.id
_entity.type
_entity.pdbx_description
1 polymer ?
#
loop_
_entity_poly.entity_id
_entity_poly.type
_entity_poly.pdbx_seq_one_letter_code
_entity_poly.pdbx_strand_id
1 'polypeptide(L)' 'VVLSPNLVLTTHHTSLVAVRWASKKSGGSSKNLGGRSPGKRYGFKKVEGAFVHAGNILATQRLIRWHPGAHV' A
#
# COMPACT_ATOMS: atom_id res chain seq x y z
N VAL A 1 -22.06 -64.81 51.48
CA VAL A 1 -21.88 -63.51 52.16
C VAL A 1 -20.55 -62.93 51.69
N VAL A 2 -20.56 -62.21 50.57
CA VAL A 2 -19.41 -61.43 50.11
C VAL A 2 -19.98 -60.12 49.58
N LEU A 3 -19.88 -59.07 50.38
CA LEU A 3 -20.03 -57.69 49.91
C LEU A 3 -18.90 -56.90 50.55
N SER A 4 -17.81 -56.78 49.79
CA SER A 4 -16.66 -55.93 50.08
C SER A 4 -16.97 -54.45 49.77
N PRO A 5 -16.18 -53.51 50.30
CA PRO A 5 -16.68 -52.25 50.86
C PRO A 5 -16.55 -51.03 49.93
N ASN A 6 -17.31 -50.00 50.32
CA ASN A 6 -17.20 -48.57 50.01
C ASN A 6 -15.94 -48.12 49.24
N LEU A 7 -16.14 -47.55 48.05
CA LEU A 7 -15.15 -46.70 47.40
C LEU A 7 -15.72 -45.30 47.16
N VAL A 8 -15.42 -44.39 48.09
CA VAL A 8 -15.63 -42.95 47.94
C VAL A 8 -14.64 -42.45 46.89
N LEU A 9 -15.11 -42.13 45.69
CA LEU A 9 -14.31 -41.51 44.64
C LEU A 9 -14.20 -40.00 44.89
N THR A 10 -13.07 -39.58 45.43
CA THR A 10 -12.66 -38.17 45.47
C THR A 10 -12.24 -37.73 44.07
N THR A 11 -13.05 -36.93 43.39
CA THR A 11 -12.70 -36.36 42.09
C THR A 11 -11.69 -35.23 42.27
N HIS A 12 -10.43 -35.44 41.87
CA HIS A 12 -9.44 -34.35 41.80
C HIS A 12 -9.87 -33.38 40.70
N HIS A 13 -10.31 -32.18 41.08
CA HIS A 13 -10.57 -31.09 40.14
C HIS A 13 -9.22 -30.57 39.63
N THR A 14 -8.68 -31.21 38.59
CA THR A 14 -7.55 -30.67 37.85
C THR A 14 -8.06 -29.45 37.08
N SER A 15 -7.92 -28.28 37.70
CA SER A 15 -8.13 -26.97 37.09
C SER A 15 -7.24 -26.86 35.84
N LEU A 16 -7.81 -27.16 34.67
CA LEU A 16 -7.21 -26.93 33.35
C LEU A 16 -7.15 -25.42 33.09
N VAL A 17 -6.17 -24.73 33.69
CA VAL A 17 -5.88 -23.34 33.38
C VAL A 17 -5.31 -23.29 31.96
N ALA A 18 -6.15 -22.97 30.98
CA ALA A 18 -5.72 -22.69 29.62
C ALA A 18 -4.91 -21.38 29.61
N VAL A 19 -3.59 -21.46 29.79
CA VAL A 19 -2.68 -20.32 29.68
C VAL A 19 -2.57 -19.92 28.21
N ARG A 20 -3.11 -18.74 27.87
CA ARG A 20 -2.93 -18.11 26.56
C ARG A 20 -1.68 -17.24 26.61
N TRP A 21 -0.63 -17.61 25.88
CA TRP A 21 0.56 -16.78 25.76
C TRP A 21 0.21 -15.54 24.93
N ALA A 22 0.53 -14.35 25.45
CA ALA A 22 0.31 -13.10 24.71
C ALA A 22 1.24 -13.05 23.48
N SER A 23 0.68 -13.05 22.27
CA SER A 23 1.45 -12.85 21.04
C SER A 23 1.44 -11.37 20.63
N LYS A 24 2.60 -10.84 20.24
CA LYS A 24 2.67 -9.49 19.65
C LYS A 24 2.08 -9.54 18.24
N LYS A 25 1.19 -8.60 17.92
CA LYS A 25 0.62 -8.47 16.58
C LYS A 25 1.73 -8.19 15.57
N SER A 26 1.84 -9.00 14.51
CA SER A 26 2.73 -8.72 13.38
C SER A 26 2.20 -7.51 12.60
N GLY A 27 3.09 -6.60 12.20
CA GLY A 27 2.77 -5.44 11.36
C GLY A 27 2.67 -5.84 9.88
N GLY A 28 1.61 -5.42 9.20
CA GLY A 28 1.48 -5.61 7.75
C GLY A 28 2.34 -4.63 6.96
N SER A 29 2.80 -5.04 5.77
CA SER A 29 3.47 -4.17 4.81
C SER A 29 2.52 -3.80 3.65
N SER A 30 2.74 -2.63 3.05
CA SER A 30 2.04 -2.26 1.81
C SER A 30 2.58 -3.10 0.66
N LYS A 31 1.69 -3.73 -0.11
CA LYS A 31 2.03 -4.43 -1.36
C LYS A 31 2.15 -3.47 -2.56
N ASN A 32 1.80 -2.21 -2.38
CA ASN A 32 1.85 -1.20 -3.44
C ASN A 32 3.23 -0.54 -3.47
N LEU A 33 4.10 -1.00 -4.36
CA LEU A 33 5.50 -0.55 -4.50
C LEU A 33 5.69 0.59 -5.53
N GLY A 34 4.62 1.05 -6.18
CA GLY A 34 4.66 2.02 -7.28
C GLY A 34 4.72 3.50 -6.88
N GLY A 35 4.65 4.40 -7.87
CA GLY A 35 4.51 5.85 -7.66
C GLY A 35 5.82 6.65 -7.66
N ARG A 36 6.96 6.03 -7.93
CA ARG A 36 8.28 6.71 -7.98
C ARG A 36 8.72 7.11 -9.39
N SER A 37 7.79 7.32 -10.31
CA SER A 37 8.11 7.72 -11.68
C SER A 37 8.64 9.17 -11.70
N PRO A 38 9.78 9.46 -12.35
CA PRO A 38 10.29 10.82 -12.46
C PRO A 38 9.36 11.69 -13.30
N GLY A 39 9.37 13.00 -13.02
CA GLY A 39 8.63 13.99 -13.81
C GLY A 39 9.19 14.14 -15.22
N LYS A 40 8.31 14.27 -16.22
CA LYS A 40 8.68 14.37 -17.65
C LYS A 40 8.96 15.81 -18.14
N ARG A 41 8.94 16.80 -17.24
CA ARG A 41 9.24 18.22 -17.54
C ARG A 41 8.39 18.81 -18.68
N TYR A 42 7.12 18.44 -18.73
CA TYR A 42 6.11 19.04 -19.61
C TYR A 42 5.90 20.52 -19.28
N GLY A 43 5.44 21.29 -20.26
CA GLY A 43 5.13 22.71 -20.13
C GLY A 43 5.70 23.55 -21.28
N PHE A 44 5.57 24.87 -21.14
CA PHE A 44 6.10 25.84 -22.09
C PHE A 44 7.63 25.82 -22.11
N LYS A 45 8.18 25.95 -23.33
CA LYS A 45 9.60 26.14 -23.59
C LYS A 45 9.88 27.51 -24.18
N LYS A 46 8.90 28.08 -24.90
CA LYS A 46 8.90 29.44 -25.40
C LYS A 46 7.63 30.15 -24.90
N VAL A 47 7.83 31.36 -24.40
CA VAL A 47 6.76 32.25 -23.95
C VAL A 47 6.36 33.17 -25.09
N GLU A 48 5.23 33.84 -24.94
CA GLU A 48 4.74 34.81 -25.92
C GLU A 48 5.78 35.89 -26.23
N GLY A 49 5.89 36.27 -27.51
CA GLY A 49 6.85 37.28 -27.99
C GLY A 49 8.31 36.80 -28.10
N ALA A 50 8.63 35.56 -27.71
CA ALA A 50 9.97 35.02 -27.88
C ALA A 50 10.25 34.68 -29.35
N PHE A 51 11.41 35.10 -29.86
CA PHE A 51 11.85 34.72 -31.20
C PHE A 51 12.15 33.21 -31.28
N VAL A 52 11.67 32.56 -32.35
CA VAL A 52 11.83 31.12 -32.59
C VAL A 52 12.31 30.85 -34.01
N HIS A 53 13.16 29.83 -34.15
CA HIS A 53 13.52 29.27 -35.44
C HIS A 53 12.63 28.07 -35.76
N ALA A 54 12.56 27.71 -37.04
CA ALA A 54 11.88 26.49 -37.47
C ALA A 54 12.47 25.26 -36.77
N GLY A 55 11.60 24.37 -36.27
CA GLY A 55 12.00 23.17 -35.52
C GLY A 55 12.21 23.38 -34.02
N ASN A 56 12.10 24.61 -33.51
CA ASN A 56 12.13 24.84 -32.06
C ASN A 56 10.86 24.31 -31.39
N ILE A 57 11.03 23.69 -30.22
CA ILE A 57 9.91 23.23 -29.41
C ILE A 57 9.28 24.43 -28.69
N LEU A 58 7.97 24.64 -28.88
CA LEU A 58 7.21 25.70 -28.21
C LEU A 58 6.70 25.29 -26.83
N ALA A 59 6.09 24.11 -26.73
CA ALA A 59 5.61 23.52 -25.50
C ALA A 59 5.58 21.99 -25.62
N THR A 60 5.69 21.29 -24.50
CA THR A 60 5.47 19.84 -24.43
C THR A 60 4.29 19.55 -23.52
N GLN A 61 3.38 18.68 -23.95
CA GLN A 61 2.16 18.37 -23.22
C GLN A 61 1.92 16.87 -23.12
N ARG A 62 1.26 16.42 -22.04
CA ARG A 62 0.85 15.03 -21.86
C ARG A 62 -0.49 14.74 -22.55
N LEU A 63 -1.44 15.65 -22.34
CA LEU A 63 -2.74 15.67 -22.98
C LEU A 63 -2.84 16.98 -23.76
N ILE A 64 -3.74 17.01 -24.75
CA ILE A 64 -3.97 18.21 -25.55
C ILE A 64 -4.60 19.28 -24.68
N ARG A 65 -3.79 20.25 -24.28
CA ARG A 65 -4.21 21.49 -23.61
C ARG A 65 -4.17 22.66 -24.58
N TRP A 66 -3.18 22.66 -25.48
CA TRP A 66 -3.03 23.66 -26.53
C TRP A 66 -3.13 22.99 -27.89
N HIS A 67 -3.85 23.65 -28.79
CA HIS A 67 -4.05 23.20 -30.16
C HIS A 67 -3.02 23.90 -31.07
N PRO A 68 -2.47 23.19 -32.07
CA PRO A 68 -1.57 23.79 -33.04
C PRO A 68 -2.30 24.91 -33.81
N GLY A 69 -1.63 26.05 -33.94
CA GLY A 69 -2.09 27.20 -34.71
C GLY A 69 -1.38 27.31 -36.07
N ALA A 70 -1.38 28.51 -36.66
CA ALA A 70 -0.62 28.76 -37.88
C ALA A 70 0.89 28.64 -37.61
N HIS A 71 1.60 27.89 -38.46
CA HIS A 71 3.06 27.68 -38.40
C HIS A 71 3.57 27.13 -37.06
N VAL A 72 2.88 26.11 -36.52
CA VAL A 72 3.19 25.42 -35.25
C VAL A 72 3.38 23.92 -35.47
#